data_AF-A0A956IFT6-F1
#
_entry.id   AF-A0A956IFT6-F1
#
_cell.length_a   1.000
_cell.length_b   1.000
_cell.length_c   1.000
_cell.angle_alpha   90.00
_cell.angle_beta   90.00
_cell.angle_gamma   90.00
#
_symmetry.space_group_name_H-M   'P 1'
#
loop_
_entity.id
_entity.type
_entity.pdbx_description
1 polymer ?
#
loop_
_entity_poly.entity_id
_entity_poly.type
_entity_poly.pdbx_seq_one_letter_code
_entity_poly.pdbx_strand_id
1 'polypeptide(L)'
;MSFTDRFSKSSLRVAGYAFTMAAWAITVVGSSTGGCISDPGGFQPTTSSSSSGSGSGGAGGAAVNLGAEMFEELKADFIDECGSCHKIGGSADTPFLGDVEGGSDDTYEAVTSWPGIIVADPQLSVLIRWPADGSHSGPPPSAGLETALLDWLTEEAKAVDVIPNDKKTIPPFKPIVPGFNAVYLDPLGADFVGMAVTFQAEELTDSSLSLTTLEIHPTAKKGLSFEHPLFTVYAPGSSDGDPDPVDSFSNVMQDVEPGETAPLGPGTVVLTNWVVGGKLSLNFETISVIDPTAMGGAGGGMAGGACGALVSFENNAQGPLGACTNCHGGGNQTATNALDMSELTSNADEACGQVKNRVNFMNPAQSQIFVNTDPSGNASHPFKFGGNQGNHTNFVNSVSQWITAEGAAQ
;
A
#
# COMPACT_ATOMS: atom_id res chain seq x y z
N MET A 1 1.90 10.09 -64.79
CA MET A 1 3.33 9.75 -64.88
C MET A 1 3.79 9.40 -63.49
N SER A 2 4.14 8.13 -63.27
CA SER A 2 4.56 7.53 -62.00
C SER A 2 6.06 7.76 -61.80
N PHE A 3 6.50 8.01 -60.56
CA PHE A 3 7.91 7.95 -60.19
C PHE A 3 8.05 7.13 -58.90
N THR A 4 8.32 5.85 -59.09
CA THR A 4 8.79 4.89 -58.09
C THR A 4 10.31 4.73 -58.18
N ASP A 5 10.89 4.26 -57.08
CA ASP A 5 12.21 3.64 -56.89
C ASP A 5 13.46 4.52 -56.74
N ARG A 6 14.09 4.44 -55.55
CA ARG A 6 15.29 3.61 -55.28
C ARG A 6 15.87 3.96 -53.90
N PHE A 7 16.15 2.95 -53.06
CA PHE A 7 17.35 2.78 -52.19
C PHE A 7 17.05 1.56 -51.29
N SER A 8 17.47 0.36 -51.69
CA SER A 8 18.78 -0.29 -51.44
C SER A 8 18.75 -1.18 -50.20
N LYS A 9 18.81 -2.49 -50.47
CA LYS A 9 18.82 -3.62 -49.54
C LYS A 9 20.18 -3.74 -48.86
N SER A 10 20.20 -3.97 -47.55
CA SER A 10 21.34 -4.58 -46.86
C SER A 10 20.84 -5.76 -46.04
N SER A 11 21.30 -6.95 -46.43
CA SER A 11 21.00 -8.23 -45.79
C SER A 11 22.00 -8.49 -44.67
N LEU A 12 21.53 -8.77 -43.45
CA LEU A 12 22.34 -9.45 -42.44
C LEU A 12 21.71 -10.83 -42.17
N ARG A 13 22.48 -11.87 -42.46
CA ARG A 13 22.25 -13.26 -42.05
C ARG A 13 22.91 -13.44 -40.69
N VAL A 14 22.20 -13.98 -39.71
CA VAL A 14 22.81 -14.61 -38.53
C VAL A 14 22.19 -16.00 -38.37
N ALA A 15 23.10 -16.96 -38.18
CA ALA A 15 22.90 -18.38 -38.24
C ALA A 15 22.09 -18.94 -37.07
N GLY A 16 21.32 -19.99 -37.35
CA GLY A 16 20.65 -20.80 -36.34
C GLY A 16 21.61 -21.74 -35.62
N TYR A 17 21.31 -22.00 -34.35
CA TYR A 17 21.75 -23.17 -33.62
C TYR A 17 20.52 -23.89 -33.08
N ALA A 18 20.28 -25.08 -33.63
CA ALA A 18 19.34 -26.04 -33.09
C ALA A 18 20.07 -26.90 -32.05
N PHE A 19 19.56 -26.93 -30.81
CA PHE A 19 19.98 -27.89 -29.80
C PHE A 19 18.93 -29.00 -29.70
N THR A 20 19.30 -30.18 -30.17
CA THR A 20 18.65 -31.45 -29.83
C THR A 20 19.22 -31.94 -28.50
N MET A 21 18.36 -32.13 -27.50
CA MET A 21 18.69 -32.85 -26.27
C MET A 21 17.81 -34.10 -26.18
N ALA A 22 18.49 -35.20 -25.90
CA ALA A 22 18.02 -36.57 -26.00
C ALA A 22 17.21 -36.99 -24.77
N ALA A 23 16.17 -37.80 -25.02
CA ALA A 23 15.43 -38.52 -24.01
C ALA A 23 16.30 -39.63 -23.39
N TRP A 24 16.40 -39.65 -22.07
CA TRP A 24 16.85 -40.81 -21.31
C TRP A 24 15.69 -41.33 -20.46
N ALA A 25 15.24 -42.55 -20.77
CA ALA A 25 14.35 -43.33 -19.94
C ALA A 25 15.20 -44.10 -18.92
N ILE A 26 14.92 -43.92 -17.63
CA ILE A 26 15.42 -44.77 -16.56
C ILE A 26 14.23 -45.36 -15.82
N THR A 27 14.09 -46.68 -15.93
CA THR A 27 13.18 -47.51 -15.14
C THR A 27 13.90 -47.90 -13.85
N VAL A 28 13.33 -47.62 -12.69
CA VAL A 28 13.72 -48.27 -11.42
C VAL A 28 12.50 -48.91 -10.81
N VAL A 29 12.57 -50.23 -10.67
CA VAL A 29 11.69 -51.08 -9.86
C VAL A 29 12.45 -51.36 -8.57
N GLY A 30 11.80 -51.15 -7.41
CA GLY A 30 12.37 -51.51 -6.12
C GLY A 30 11.36 -51.38 -4.99
N SER A 31 10.68 -52.48 -4.68
CA SER A 31 9.90 -52.65 -3.45
C SER A 31 10.82 -53.15 -2.33
N SER A 32 10.68 -52.61 -1.12
CA SER A 32 11.01 -53.33 0.11
C SER A 32 10.19 -52.84 1.29
N THR A 33 9.43 -53.79 1.84
CA THR A 33 8.84 -53.79 3.19
C THR A 33 9.90 -53.83 4.28
N GLY A 34 9.66 -53.15 5.41
CA GLY A 34 10.36 -53.41 6.67
C GLY A 34 10.06 -52.34 7.72
N GLY A 35 9.25 -52.67 8.72
CA GLY A 35 8.95 -51.79 9.86
C GLY A 35 9.76 -52.12 11.12
N CYS A 36 9.66 -51.24 12.13
CA CYS A 36 9.86 -51.43 13.58
C CYS A 36 9.13 -50.26 14.27
N ILE A 37 8.01 -50.45 14.98
CA ILE A 37 7.88 -50.58 16.45
C ILE A 37 8.98 -49.86 17.26
N SER A 38 8.59 -48.79 17.98
CA SER A 38 8.66 -48.66 19.46
C SER A 38 8.39 -47.23 19.93
N ASP A 39 7.28 -47.04 20.66
CA ASP A 39 7.06 -45.99 21.69
C ASP A 39 7.81 -46.42 22.99
N PRO A 40 8.31 -45.53 23.87
CA PRO A 40 7.45 -44.89 24.89
C PRO A 40 7.88 -43.48 25.33
N GLY A 41 6.94 -42.56 25.55
CA GLY A 41 7.27 -41.35 26.32
C GLY A 41 6.19 -40.30 26.50
N GLY A 42 5.14 -40.62 27.27
CA GLY A 42 4.12 -39.65 27.65
C GLY A 42 4.68 -38.43 28.40
N PHE A 43 4.43 -37.25 27.85
CA PHE A 43 4.52 -35.98 28.56
C PHE A 43 3.17 -35.66 29.20
N GLN A 44 3.15 -35.56 30.53
CA GLN A 44 2.09 -34.87 31.26
C GLN A 44 2.47 -33.40 31.45
N PRO A 45 1.56 -32.43 31.25
CA PRO A 45 1.83 -31.05 31.60
C PRO A 45 1.68 -30.84 33.11
N THR A 46 2.74 -30.40 33.78
CA THR A 46 2.67 -29.91 35.16
C THR A 46 2.17 -28.48 35.20
N THR A 47 1.26 -28.24 36.12
CA THR A 47 0.58 -26.99 36.48
C THR A 47 1.54 -25.82 36.75
N SER A 48 1.25 -24.68 36.12
CA SER A 48 1.84 -23.36 36.40
C SER A 48 1.48 -22.87 37.80
N SER A 49 2.50 -22.53 38.59
CA SER A 49 2.35 -21.71 39.81
C SER A 49 2.96 -20.33 39.55
N SER A 50 2.16 -19.31 39.81
CA SER A 50 2.48 -17.90 39.67
C SER A 50 3.35 -17.43 40.84
N SER A 51 4.49 -16.82 40.54
CA SER A 51 5.23 -16.00 41.51
C SER A 51 5.71 -14.72 40.86
N SER A 52 5.24 -13.61 41.40
CA SER A 52 5.56 -12.24 41.06
C SER A 52 6.88 -11.84 41.72
N GLY A 53 7.84 -11.39 40.92
CA GLY A 53 9.11 -10.85 41.39
C GLY A 53 9.58 -9.71 40.49
N SER A 54 9.48 -8.47 40.99
CA SER A 54 10.12 -7.30 40.38
C SER A 54 11.64 -7.40 40.51
N GLY A 55 12.37 -7.17 39.43
CA GLY A 55 13.83 -7.10 39.47
C GLY A 55 14.46 -6.65 38.15
N SER A 56 14.98 -5.42 38.16
CA SER A 56 16.31 -4.99 37.68
C SER A 56 16.76 -5.39 36.26
N GLY A 57 17.03 -4.36 35.45
CA GLY A 57 17.61 -4.42 34.11
C GLY A 57 18.78 -5.40 33.96
N GLY A 58 18.60 -6.33 33.02
CA GLY A 58 19.61 -7.21 32.48
C GLY A 58 19.79 -6.91 30.99
N ALA A 59 21.03 -7.01 30.52
CA ALA A 59 21.38 -6.89 29.11
C ALA A 59 20.49 -7.80 28.27
N GLY A 60 19.79 -7.22 27.29
CA GLY A 60 18.78 -7.89 26.48
C GLY A 60 19.36 -9.08 25.75
N GLY A 61 18.94 -10.28 26.13
CA GLY A 61 18.93 -11.39 25.19
C GLY A 61 18.03 -10.99 24.02
N ALA A 62 18.45 -11.31 22.80
CA ALA A 62 17.60 -11.13 21.63
C ALA A 62 16.22 -11.74 21.93
N ALA A 63 15.14 -10.99 21.64
CA ALA A 63 13.80 -11.52 21.76
C ALA A 63 13.73 -12.81 20.95
N VAL A 64 13.35 -13.90 21.60
CA VAL A 64 13.24 -15.20 20.94
C VAL A 64 12.08 -15.10 19.94
N ASN A 65 12.36 -15.36 18.67
CA ASN A 65 11.34 -15.44 17.63
C ASN A 65 10.63 -16.80 17.74
N LEU A 66 9.72 -16.91 18.72
CA LEU A 66 8.98 -18.15 18.98
C LEU A 66 8.19 -18.63 17.75
N GLY A 67 7.68 -17.70 16.93
CA GLY A 67 7.02 -18.04 15.67
C GLY A 67 7.93 -18.77 14.68
N ALA A 68 9.18 -18.32 14.53
CA ALA A 68 10.16 -19.02 13.70
C ALA A 68 10.53 -20.40 14.26
N GLU A 69 10.69 -20.53 15.58
CA GLU A 69 10.96 -21.82 16.23
C GLU A 69 9.81 -22.81 16.00
N MET A 70 8.57 -22.37 16.19
CA MET A 70 7.37 -23.18 15.93
C MET A 70 7.25 -23.55 14.44
N PHE A 71 7.61 -22.64 13.53
CA PHE A 71 7.58 -22.94 12.11
C PHE A 71 8.57 -24.03 11.73
N GLU A 72 9.80 -24.01 12.27
CA GLU A 72 10.79 -25.05 11.99
C GLU A 72 10.34 -26.44 12.46
N GLU A 73 9.53 -26.52 13.51
CA GLU A 73 8.95 -27.80 13.98
C GLU A 73 7.92 -28.36 12.98
N LEU A 74 7.05 -27.53 12.39
CA LEU A 74 5.99 -27.97 11.46
C LEU A 74 6.44 -28.05 9.99
N LYS A 75 7.59 -27.47 9.67
CA LYS A 75 8.03 -27.25 8.28
C LYS A 75 8.15 -28.50 7.43
N ALA A 76 8.66 -29.59 8.00
CA ALA A 76 8.85 -30.83 7.25
C ALA A 76 7.49 -31.36 6.74
N ASP A 77 6.49 -31.40 7.62
CA ASP A 77 5.12 -31.79 7.27
C ASP A 77 4.48 -30.77 6.31
N PHE A 78 4.74 -29.48 6.52
CA PHE A 78 4.21 -28.43 5.64
C PHE A 78 4.76 -28.53 4.21
N ILE A 79 6.05 -28.83 4.04
CA ILE A 79 6.67 -29.06 2.74
C ILE A 79 6.21 -30.39 2.13
N ASP A 80 6.04 -31.46 2.92
CA ASP A 80 5.55 -32.75 2.42
C ASP A 80 4.13 -32.62 1.84
N GLU A 81 3.26 -31.90 2.54
CA GLU A 81 1.86 -31.75 2.13
C GLU A 81 1.65 -30.68 1.05
N CYS A 82 2.37 -29.56 1.09
CA CYS A 82 2.13 -28.41 0.20
C CYS A 82 3.24 -28.19 -0.86
N GLY A 83 4.44 -28.72 -0.64
CA GLY A 83 5.66 -28.42 -1.41
C GLY A 83 5.62 -28.84 -2.87
N SER A 84 4.92 -29.92 -3.22
CA SER A 84 4.80 -30.35 -4.62
C SER A 84 4.10 -29.31 -5.51
N CYS A 85 3.21 -28.51 -4.93
CA CYS A 85 2.42 -27.50 -5.62
C CYS A 85 2.98 -26.08 -5.42
N HIS A 86 3.28 -25.71 -4.17
CA HIS A 86 3.50 -24.32 -3.76
C HIS A 86 4.96 -23.92 -3.55
N LYS A 87 5.92 -24.73 -4.01
CA LYS A 87 7.32 -24.32 -4.13
C LYS A 87 7.59 -23.60 -5.45
N ILE A 88 8.73 -22.92 -5.56
CA ILE A 88 9.21 -22.41 -6.85
C ILE A 88 9.38 -23.59 -7.84
N GLY A 89 8.72 -23.48 -8.99
CA GLY A 89 8.68 -24.55 -9.99
C GLY A 89 7.69 -25.68 -9.69
N GLY A 90 6.87 -25.55 -8.64
CA GLY A 90 5.72 -26.40 -8.37
C GLY A 90 4.58 -26.21 -9.37
N SER A 91 3.52 -27.01 -9.25
CA SER A 91 2.38 -26.97 -10.19
C SER A 91 1.36 -25.87 -9.94
N ALA A 92 1.43 -25.16 -8.80
CA ALA A 92 0.54 -24.05 -8.50
C ALA A 92 1.15 -22.71 -8.91
N ASP A 93 0.31 -21.76 -9.29
CA ASP A 93 0.71 -20.39 -9.62
C ASP A 93 1.01 -19.52 -8.38
N THR A 94 0.93 -20.11 -7.18
CA THR A 94 1.16 -19.45 -5.89
C THR A 94 2.32 -20.11 -5.13
N PRO A 95 3.59 -19.81 -5.49
CA PRO A 95 4.76 -20.46 -4.92
C PRO A 95 5.14 -19.91 -3.53
N PHE A 96 4.20 -19.91 -2.57
CA PHE A 96 4.37 -19.27 -1.26
C PHE A 96 5.39 -19.97 -0.35
N LEU A 97 5.84 -21.19 -0.68
CA LEU A 97 6.90 -21.88 0.05
C LEU A 97 8.32 -21.47 -0.40
N GLY A 98 8.42 -20.63 -1.44
CA GLY A 98 9.72 -20.19 -1.95
C GLY A 98 10.58 -21.33 -2.51
N ASP A 99 11.90 -21.16 -2.44
CA ASP A 99 12.88 -22.18 -2.83
C ASP A 99 13.16 -23.14 -1.67
N VAL A 100 12.30 -24.15 -1.52
CA VAL A 100 12.45 -25.21 -0.51
C VAL A 100 13.71 -26.07 -0.70
N GLU A 101 14.39 -25.98 -1.84
CA GLU A 101 15.64 -26.69 -2.13
C GLU A 101 16.88 -25.84 -1.80
N GLY A 102 16.70 -24.52 -1.60
CA GLY A 102 17.75 -23.54 -1.30
C GLY A 102 18.16 -23.45 0.16
N GLY A 103 17.30 -23.82 1.12
CA GLY A 103 17.59 -23.79 2.55
C GLY A 103 16.36 -23.49 3.41
N SER A 104 16.51 -23.58 4.74
CA SER A 104 15.41 -23.39 5.69
C SER A 104 14.87 -21.95 5.71
N ASP A 105 15.77 -20.97 5.71
CA ASP A 105 15.42 -19.61 6.08
C ASP A 105 14.52 -18.96 5.00
N ASP A 106 14.69 -19.37 3.74
CA ASP A 106 13.90 -18.90 2.60
C ASP A 106 12.42 -19.29 2.71
N THR A 107 12.10 -20.48 3.24
CA THR A 107 10.70 -20.94 3.32
C THR A 107 9.92 -20.14 4.37
N TYR A 108 10.50 -19.92 5.54
CA TYR A 108 9.83 -19.16 6.60
C TYR A 108 9.54 -17.73 6.13
N GLU A 109 10.54 -17.07 5.54
CA GLU A 109 10.42 -15.73 4.98
C GLU A 109 9.37 -15.68 3.86
N ALA A 110 9.39 -16.62 2.91
CA ALA A 110 8.42 -16.67 1.82
C ALA A 110 6.98 -16.84 2.32
N VAL A 111 6.77 -17.72 3.30
CA VAL A 111 5.44 -18.01 3.85
C VAL A 111 4.92 -16.81 4.65
N THR A 112 5.73 -16.26 5.54
CA THR A 112 5.30 -15.18 6.45
C THR A 112 5.11 -13.82 5.75
N SER A 113 5.77 -13.61 4.61
CA SER A 113 5.55 -12.44 3.75
C SER A 113 4.40 -12.62 2.76
N TRP A 114 3.82 -13.82 2.64
CA TRP A 114 2.75 -14.07 1.68
C TRP A 114 1.42 -13.44 2.12
N PRO A 115 0.73 -12.67 1.25
CA PRO A 115 -0.52 -12.03 1.59
C PRO A 115 -1.60 -13.02 2.08
N GLY A 116 -2.20 -12.71 3.23
CA GLY A 116 -3.31 -13.48 3.80
C GLY A 116 -2.91 -14.74 4.57
N ILE A 117 -1.62 -15.07 4.69
CA ILE A 117 -1.16 -16.16 5.56
C ILE A 117 -1.17 -15.70 7.02
N ILE A 118 -0.42 -14.66 7.37
CA ILE A 118 -0.42 -14.06 8.71
C ILE A 118 -1.46 -12.93 8.75
N VAL A 119 -2.48 -13.10 9.59
CA VAL A 119 -3.60 -12.16 9.75
C VAL A 119 -4.00 -12.07 11.22
N ALA A 120 -4.71 -11.01 11.61
CA ALA A 120 -5.08 -10.75 13.00
C ALA A 120 -5.89 -11.89 13.64
N ASP A 121 -6.85 -12.45 12.91
CA ASP A 121 -7.56 -13.66 13.33
C ASP A 121 -7.01 -14.86 12.54
N PRO A 122 -6.23 -15.76 13.19
CA PRO A 122 -5.63 -16.94 12.56
C PRO A 122 -6.63 -17.83 11.81
N GLN A 123 -7.90 -17.85 12.24
CA GLN A 123 -8.97 -18.62 11.57
C GLN A 123 -9.36 -18.04 10.21
N LEU A 124 -8.90 -16.82 9.89
CA LEU A 124 -9.07 -16.18 8.59
C LEU A 124 -7.92 -16.46 7.63
N SER A 125 -6.83 -17.10 8.10
CA SER A 125 -5.67 -17.41 7.26
C SER A 125 -6.06 -18.23 6.04
N VAL A 126 -5.45 -17.94 4.89
CA VAL A 126 -5.67 -18.71 3.66
C VAL A 126 -5.23 -20.16 3.80
N LEU A 127 -4.27 -20.46 4.68
CA LEU A 127 -3.85 -21.83 4.98
C LEU A 127 -4.93 -22.65 5.70
N ILE A 128 -5.87 -21.98 6.37
CA ILE A 128 -6.95 -22.60 7.14
C ILE A 128 -8.28 -22.57 6.35
N ARG A 129 -8.62 -21.43 5.76
CA ARG A 129 -9.92 -21.23 5.10
C ARG A 129 -10.03 -21.82 3.71
N TRP A 130 -9.03 -21.57 2.87
CA TRP A 130 -9.08 -21.92 1.46
C TRP A 130 -9.24 -23.44 1.25
N PRO A 131 -8.59 -24.31 2.02
CA PRO A 131 -8.83 -25.74 1.88
C PRO A 131 -10.25 -26.17 2.33
N ALA A 132 -10.89 -25.43 3.24
CA ALA A 132 -12.18 -25.77 3.82
C ALA A 132 -13.39 -25.41 2.95
N ASP A 133 -13.26 -24.44 2.03
CA ASP A 133 -14.36 -24.00 1.16
C ASP A 133 -14.46 -24.80 -0.16
N GLY A 134 -13.52 -25.71 -0.39
CA GLY A 134 -13.47 -26.57 -1.59
C GLY A 134 -12.95 -25.89 -2.85
N SER A 135 -12.43 -24.65 -2.75
CA SER A 135 -11.80 -23.93 -3.86
C SER A 135 -10.34 -24.33 -4.10
N HIS A 136 -9.78 -25.21 -3.27
CA HIS A 136 -8.48 -25.84 -3.44
C HIS A 136 -8.60 -27.20 -4.15
N SER A 137 -7.77 -27.46 -5.16
CA SER A 137 -7.74 -28.75 -5.87
C SER A 137 -6.93 -29.84 -5.14
N GLY A 138 -6.04 -29.43 -4.24
CA GLY A 138 -5.32 -30.32 -3.33
C GLY A 138 -6.11 -30.63 -2.05
N PRO A 139 -5.74 -31.68 -1.30
CA PRO A 139 -6.39 -31.99 -0.03
C PRO A 139 -6.21 -30.87 1.00
N PRO A 140 -7.10 -30.76 2.00
CA PRO A 140 -6.82 -29.94 3.17
C PRO A 140 -5.61 -30.48 3.94
N PRO A 141 -4.95 -29.64 4.77
CA PRO A 141 -3.90 -30.09 5.66
C PRO A 141 -4.36 -31.28 6.50
N SER A 142 -3.44 -32.19 6.83
CA SER A 142 -3.72 -33.23 7.80
C SER A 142 -4.11 -32.61 9.15
N ALA A 143 -4.93 -33.30 9.94
CA ALA A 143 -5.39 -32.75 11.22
C ALA A 143 -4.25 -32.37 12.19
N GLY A 144 -3.11 -33.07 12.09
CA GLY A 144 -1.89 -32.74 12.84
C GLY A 144 -1.28 -31.43 12.36
N LEU A 145 -1.06 -31.30 11.04
CA LEU A 145 -0.52 -30.08 10.45
C LEU A 145 -1.46 -28.88 10.64
N GLU A 146 -2.77 -29.06 10.50
CA GLU A 146 -3.76 -27.99 10.73
C GLU A 146 -3.68 -27.44 12.16
N THR A 147 -3.52 -28.32 13.16
CA THR A 147 -3.36 -27.91 14.57
C THR A 147 -2.05 -27.12 14.75
N ALA A 148 -0.94 -27.64 14.21
CA ALA A 148 0.35 -26.97 14.31
C ALA A 148 0.37 -25.60 13.60
N LEU A 149 -0.28 -25.52 12.43
CA LEU A 149 -0.46 -24.26 11.69
C LEU A 149 -1.26 -23.26 12.52
N LEU A 150 -2.36 -23.66 13.14
CA LEU A 150 -3.16 -22.75 13.98
C LEU A 150 -2.37 -22.23 15.18
N ASP A 151 -1.59 -23.08 15.86
CA ASP A 151 -0.76 -22.67 16.99
C ASP A 151 0.32 -21.67 16.54
N TRP A 152 1.02 -21.98 15.45
CA TRP A 152 2.03 -21.09 14.86
C TRP A 152 1.43 -19.75 14.38
N LEU A 153 0.31 -19.79 13.64
CA LEU A 153 -0.38 -18.59 13.18
C LEU A 153 -0.87 -17.72 14.34
N THR A 154 -1.28 -18.34 15.45
CA THR A 154 -1.68 -17.61 16.67
C THR A 154 -0.50 -16.87 17.28
N GLU A 155 0.69 -17.48 17.30
CA GLU A 155 1.92 -16.80 17.74
C GLU A 155 2.24 -15.60 16.84
N GLU A 156 2.22 -15.82 15.52
CA GLU A 156 2.48 -14.77 14.53
C GLU A 156 1.49 -13.60 14.58
N ALA A 157 0.22 -13.90 14.86
CA ALA A 157 -0.86 -12.92 14.92
C ALA A 157 -0.74 -11.93 16.10
N LYS A 158 0.02 -12.26 17.15
CA LYS A 158 0.21 -11.36 18.31
C LYS A 158 0.77 -10.00 17.91
N ALA A 159 1.65 -9.98 16.91
CA ALA A 159 2.21 -8.74 16.38
C ALA A 159 1.21 -7.94 15.53
N VAL A 160 0.10 -8.55 15.07
CA VAL A 160 -0.90 -7.93 14.18
C VAL A 160 -2.12 -7.40 14.95
N ASP A 161 -2.42 -7.95 16.12
CA ASP A 161 -3.64 -7.66 16.91
C ASP A 161 -3.68 -6.23 17.54
N VAL A 162 -2.61 -5.45 17.40
CA VAL A 162 -2.54 -4.07 17.91
C VAL A 162 -2.58 -3.07 16.77
N ILE A 163 -3.78 -2.60 16.45
CA ILE A 163 -3.98 -1.38 15.66
C ILE A 163 -4.25 -0.23 16.64
N PRO A 164 -3.37 0.78 16.76
CA PRO A 164 -3.67 2.00 17.50
C PRO A 164 -4.98 2.60 16.99
N ASN A 165 -5.94 2.75 17.91
CA ASN A 165 -7.37 2.82 17.60
C ASN A 165 -7.86 4.20 17.11
N ASP A 166 -6.95 5.11 16.77
CA ASP A 166 -7.23 6.49 16.39
C ASP A 166 -6.68 6.89 15.01
N LYS A 167 -5.83 6.05 14.38
CA LYS A 167 -5.20 6.36 13.09
C LYS A 167 -5.59 5.38 11.99
N LYS A 168 -5.46 5.84 10.74
CA LYS A 168 -5.57 4.97 9.56
C LYS A 168 -4.28 4.20 9.41
N THR A 169 -4.32 2.93 9.80
CA THR A 169 -3.13 2.08 9.92
C THR A 169 -3.26 0.86 9.03
N ILE A 170 -2.20 0.60 8.27
CA ILE A 170 -1.97 -0.70 7.66
C ILE A 170 -1.50 -1.64 8.76
N PRO A 171 -2.18 -2.78 8.99
CA PRO A 171 -1.75 -3.74 9.99
C PRO A 171 -0.30 -4.18 9.79
N PRO A 172 0.39 -4.58 10.87
CA PRO A 172 1.75 -5.09 10.78
C PRO A 172 1.89 -6.21 9.75
N PHE A 173 2.86 -6.07 8.84
CA PHE A 173 3.19 -7.00 7.78
C PHE A 173 4.69 -7.31 7.80
N LYS A 174 5.07 -8.50 7.33
CA LYS A 174 6.48 -8.86 7.23
C LYS A 174 7.05 -8.40 5.88
N PRO A 175 8.06 -7.51 5.85
CA PRO A 175 8.67 -7.11 4.57
C PRO A 175 9.52 -8.24 3.99
N ILE A 176 9.61 -8.30 2.66
CA ILE A 176 10.58 -9.11 1.94
C ILE A 176 11.93 -8.40 2.02
N VAL A 177 12.91 -9.04 2.66
CA VAL A 177 14.25 -8.46 2.88
C VAL A 177 15.34 -9.48 2.56
N PRO A 178 16.27 -9.19 1.63
CA PRO A 178 16.23 -8.07 0.69
C PRO A 178 15.18 -8.29 -0.39
N GLY A 179 14.51 -7.23 -0.84
CA GLY A 179 13.65 -7.33 -2.02
C GLY A 179 12.53 -6.31 -2.16
N PHE A 180 11.74 -6.52 -3.21
CA PHE A 180 10.62 -5.66 -3.58
C PHE A 180 9.40 -5.99 -2.75
N ASN A 181 8.75 -4.95 -2.23
CA ASN A 181 7.57 -5.01 -1.39
C ASN A 181 6.43 -4.22 -2.04
N ALA A 182 5.22 -4.77 -1.95
CA ALA A 182 3.99 -4.09 -2.32
C ALA A 182 2.98 -4.23 -1.18
N VAL A 183 2.65 -3.10 -0.56
CA VAL A 183 1.75 -3.01 0.59
C VAL A 183 0.43 -2.43 0.11
N TYR A 184 -0.61 -3.25 0.07
CA TYR A 184 -1.94 -2.82 -0.36
C TYR A 184 -2.65 -1.99 0.71
N LEU A 185 -3.37 -0.95 0.29
CA LEU A 185 -4.09 -0.05 1.18
C LEU A 185 -5.51 -0.51 1.50
N ASP A 186 -5.94 -1.65 0.95
CA ASP A 186 -7.24 -2.30 1.21
C ASP A 186 -7.65 -2.34 2.70
N PRO A 187 -6.75 -2.59 3.68
CA PRO A 187 -7.11 -2.57 5.09
C PRO A 187 -7.68 -1.24 5.59
N LEU A 188 -7.42 -0.13 4.90
CA LEU A 188 -7.92 1.20 5.27
C LEU A 188 -9.41 1.41 4.93
N GLY A 189 -9.97 0.55 4.08
CA GLY A 189 -11.37 0.52 3.69
C GLY A 189 -11.60 0.25 2.19
N ALA A 190 -12.85 -0.01 1.82
CA ALA A 190 -13.24 -0.38 0.45
C ALA A 190 -12.86 0.67 -0.62
N ASP A 191 -12.71 1.94 -0.24
CA ASP A 191 -12.32 2.99 -1.17
C ASP A 191 -10.84 2.93 -1.60
N PHE A 192 -10.00 2.25 -0.81
CA PHE A 192 -8.56 2.10 -1.03
C PHE A 192 -8.19 0.86 -1.85
N VAL A 193 -9.17 0.03 -2.21
CA VAL A 193 -8.94 -1.23 -2.92
C VAL A 193 -8.19 -1.00 -4.23
N GLY A 194 -7.09 -1.74 -4.40
CA GLY A 194 -6.25 -1.68 -5.59
C GLY A 194 -5.24 -0.52 -5.58
N MET A 195 -5.11 0.19 -4.46
CA MET A 195 -4.03 1.16 -4.22
C MET A 195 -2.92 0.50 -3.39
N ALA A 196 -1.68 0.94 -3.57
CA ALA A 196 -0.54 0.36 -2.87
C ALA A 196 0.57 1.37 -2.56
N VAL A 197 1.39 1.03 -1.57
CA VAL A 197 2.74 1.58 -1.38
C VAL A 197 3.75 0.52 -1.79
N THR A 198 4.75 0.87 -2.58
CA THR A 198 5.82 -0.07 -2.97
C THR A 198 7.19 0.43 -2.56
N PHE A 199 8.13 -0.47 -2.29
CA PHE A 199 9.52 -0.13 -2.00
C PHE A 199 10.46 -1.32 -2.18
N GLN A 200 11.76 -1.05 -2.25
CA GLN A 200 12.82 -2.03 -2.06
C GLN A 200 13.31 -1.97 -0.62
N ALA A 201 13.41 -3.11 0.05
CA ALA A 201 13.94 -3.20 1.40
C ALA A 201 15.31 -3.91 1.41
N GLU A 202 16.24 -3.38 2.19
CA GLU A 202 17.58 -3.95 2.39
C GLU A 202 18.05 -3.70 3.83
N GLU A 203 18.50 -4.75 4.52
CA GLU A 203 19.18 -4.59 5.80
C GLU A 203 20.55 -3.95 5.59
N LEU A 204 20.78 -2.79 6.21
CA LEU A 204 22.10 -2.17 6.23
C LEU A 204 22.97 -2.75 7.35
N THR A 205 22.33 -3.12 8.47
CA THR A 205 22.92 -3.78 9.65
C THR A 205 21.82 -4.57 10.36
N ASP A 206 22.19 -5.40 11.36
CA ASP A 206 21.26 -6.13 12.23
C ASP A 206 20.29 -5.23 13.03
N SER A 207 20.50 -3.91 13.02
CA SER A 207 19.64 -2.93 13.69
C SER A 207 19.14 -1.81 12.78
N SER A 208 19.27 -1.94 11.46
CA SER A 208 18.82 -0.89 10.55
C SER A 208 18.34 -1.41 9.19
N LEU A 209 17.16 -0.96 8.77
CA LEU A 209 16.55 -1.30 7.49
C LEU A 209 16.46 -0.08 6.59
N SER A 210 16.93 -0.19 5.34
CA SER A 210 16.72 0.83 4.32
C SER A 210 15.52 0.48 3.45
N LEU A 211 14.60 1.42 3.28
CA LEU A 211 13.55 1.37 2.28
C LEU A 211 13.88 2.39 1.18
N THR A 212 13.97 1.93 -0.06
CA THR A 212 14.24 2.77 -1.22
C THR A 212 13.18 2.60 -2.30
N THR A 213 13.16 3.50 -3.28
CA THR A 213 12.11 3.57 -4.33
C THR A 213 10.71 3.46 -3.72
N LEU A 214 10.50 4.18 -2.62
CA LEU A 214 9.26 4.19 -1.87
C LEU A 214 8.24 5.03 -2.64
N GLU A 215 7.23 4.40 -3.20
CA GLU A 215 6.27 5.00 -4.12
C GLU A 215 4.82 4.72 -3.70
N ILE A 216 3.95 5.66 -3.99
CA ILE A 216 2.49 5.56 -3.87
C ILE A 216 1.89 5.28 -5.24
N HIS A 217 1.00 4.30 -5.28
CA HIS A 217 0.28 3.85 -6.47
C HIS A 217 -1.23 3.92 -6.21
N PRO A 218 -1.89 5.04 -6.52
CA PRO A 218 -3.34 5.10 -6.63
C PRO A 218 -3.86 4.28 -7.81
N THR A 219 -5.17 4.25 -7.99
CA THR A 219 -5.78 3.59 -9.17
C THR A 219 -5.85 4.54 -10.35
N ALA A 220 -6.11 4.01 -11.55
CA ALA A 220 -6.38 4.82 -12.74
C ALA A 220 -7.60 5.76 -12.63
N LYS A 221 -8.46 5.59 -11.61
CA LYS A 221 -9.71 6.36 -11.45
C LYS A 221 -9.75 7.20 -10.17
N LYS A 222 -8.92 6.88 -9.19
CA LYS A 222 -8.94 7.46 -7.85
C LYS A 222 -7.51 7.72 -7.41
N GLY A 223 -7.24 8.95 -6.98
CA GLY A 223 -5.99 9.40 -6.39
C GLY A 223 -5.98 9.24 -4.86
N LEU A 224 -4.92 9.73 -4.23
CA LEU A 224 -4.70 9.68 -2.78
C LEU A 224 -4.25 11.03 -2.26
N SER A 225 -4.80 11.45 -1.13
CA SER A 225 -4.33 12.58 -0.33
C SER A 225 -3.97 12.06 1.05
N PHE A 226 -2.77 12.36 1.54
CA PHE A 226 -2.31 11.86 2.84
C PHE A 226 -1.34 12.80 3.54
N GLU A 227 -1.30 12.66 4.86
CA GLU A 227 -0.47 13.43 5.77
C GLU A 227 0.27 12.52 6.73
N HIS A 228 1.52 12.87 7.00
CA HIS A 228 2.36 12.31 8.04
C HIS A 228 2.39 10.78 8.05
N PRO A 229 2.88 10.11 6.98
CA PRO A 229 3.08 8.67 6.99
C PRO A 229 4.13 8.29 8.05
N LEU A 230 3.85 7.30 8.89
CA LEU A 230 4.75 6.84 9.94
C LEU A 230 4.91 5.34 9.89
N PHE A 231 6.14 4.88 9.62
CA PHE A 231 6.50 3.48 9.78
C PHE A 231 6.67 3.14 11.26
N THR A 232 6.28 1.92 11.63
CA THR A 232 6.49 1.38 12.98
C THR A 232 7.06 -0.03 12.87
N VAL A 233 8.11 -0.30 13.62
CA VAL A 233 8.79 -1.60 13.67
C VAL A 233 8.22 -2.41 14.83
N TYR A 234 7.88 -3.67 14.57
CA TYR A 234 7.47 -4.62 15.59
C TYR A 234 8.53 -5.71 15.66
N ALA A 235 9.21 -5.84 16.80
CA ALA A 235 10.15 -6.93 17.00
C ALA A 235 9.43 -8.29 16.89
N PRO A 236 10.14 -9.36 16.47
CA PRO A 236 9.53 -10.69 16.39
C PRO A 236 8.84 -11.11 17.69
N GLY A 237 7.61 -11.62 17.59
CA GLY A 237 6.79 -12.03 18.73
C GLY A 237 6.30 -10.89 19.64
N SER A 238 6.61 -9.63 19.32
CA SER A 238 6.18 -8.46 20.08
C SER A 238 4.97 -7.79 19.44
N SER A 239 3.99 -7.44 20.27
CA SER A 239 2.89 -6.53 19.92
C SER A 239 3.24 -5.06 20.12
N ASP A 240 4.34 -4.78 20.82
CA ASP A 240 4.77 -3.42 21.12
C ASP A 240 5.51 -2.85 19.90
N GLY A 241 4.85 -1.95 19.19
CA GLY A 241 5.42 -1.23 18.06
C GLY A 241 6.35 -0.11 18.50
N ASP A 242 7.50 0.00 17.83
CA ASP A 242 8.48 1.07 17.99
C ASP A 242 8.45 1.97 16.74
N PRO A 243 7.84 3.17 16.81
CA PRO A 243 7.72 4.06 15.66
C PRO A 243 9.09 4.52 15.15
N ASP A 244 9.19 4.92 13.87
CA ASP A 244 10.41 5.51 13.32
C ASP A 244 10.92 6.64 14.25
N PRO A 245 12.09 6.47 14.89
CA PRO A 245 12.58 7.41 15.90
C PRO A 245 12.87 8.81 15.36
N VAL A 246 13.10 8.93 14.06
CA VAL A 246 13.38 10.20 13.37
C VAL A 246 12.08 10.90 12.97
N ASP A 247 10.98 10.15 12.86
CA ASP A 247 9.74 10.60 12.26
C ASP A 247 9.98 11.21 10.87
N SER A 248 10.56 10.38 9.98
CA SER A 248 11.19 10.78 8.71
C SER A 248 10.24 11.48 7.74
N PHE A 249 8.92 11.35 7.93
CA PHE A 249 7.91 11.95 7.08
C PHE A 249 6.94 12.87 7.86
N SER A 250 7.34 13.36 9.04
CA SER A 250 6.56 14.28 9.89
C SER A 250 6.00 15.52 9.18
N ASN A 251 6.65 15.95 8.09
CA ASN A 251 6.27 17.12 7.30
C ASN A 251 5.69 16.78 5.92
N VAL A 252 5.42 15.50 5.64
CA VAL A 252 4.85 15.09 4.36
C VAL A 252 3.34 15.31 4.38
N MET A 253 2.89 16.17 3.47
CA MET A 253 1.50 16.30 3.04
C MET A 253 1.53 16.22 1.52
N GLN A 254 0.82 15.25 0.93
CA GLN A 254 0.96 14.95 -0.48
C GLN A 254 -0.34 14.46 -1.10
N ASP A 255 -0.60 14.96 -2.30
CA ASP A 255 -1.63 14.47 -3.20
C ASP A 255 -0.99 13.73 -4.37
N VAL A 256 -1.54 12.58 -4.72
CA VAL A 256 -1.18 11.79 -5.90
C VAL A 256 -2.43 11.59 -6.72
N GLU A 257 -2.44 12.18 -7.92
CA GLU A 257 -3.60 12.20 -8.80
C GLU A 257 -3.96 10.79 -9.32
N PRO A 258 -5.22 10.57 -9.75
CA PRO A 258 -5.63 9.33 -10.39
C PRO A 258 -4.73 8.93 -11.57
N GLY A 259 -4.24 7.69 -11.54
CA GLY A 259 -3.41 7.12 -12.61
C GLY A 259 -1.94 7.55 -12.60
N GLU A 260 -1.53 8.38 -11.65
CA GLU A 260 -0.12 8.78 -11.47
C GLU A 260 0.56 7.90 -10.41
N THR A 261 1.86 7.68 -10.56
CA THR A 261 2.72 7.13 -9.51
C THR A 261 3.64 8.23 -9.02
N ALA A 262 3.84 8.34 -7.71
CA ALA A 262 4.72 9.35 -7.12
C ALA A 262 5.55 8.76 -5.98
N PRO A 263 6.78 9.28 -5.72
CA PRO A 263 7.50 8.93 -4.51
C PRO A 263 6.71 9.35 -3.27
N LEU A 264 6.76 8.55 -2.20
CA LEU A 264 6.24 8.92 -0.88
C LEU A 264 7.27 9.85 -0.22
N GLY A 265 6.96 11.15 -0.14
CA GLY A 265 7.90 12.16 0.36
C GLY A 265 9.24 12.10 -0.40
N PRO A 266 10.40 11.93 0.28
CA PRO A 266 11.70 11.77 -0.38
C PRO A 266 11.89 10.45 -1.15
N GLY A 267 10.96 9.49 -1.06
CA GLY A 267 11.05 8.19 -1.73
C GLY A 267 12.06 7.22 -1.11
N THR A 268 12.58 7.54 0.08
CA THR A 268 13.52 6.70 0.85
C THR A 268 13.33 6.92 2.35
N VAL A 269 13.63 5.91 3.17
CA VAL A 269 13.74 6.01 4.64
C VAL A 269 14.74 4.99 5.16
N VAL A 270 15.38 5.30 6.29
CA VAL A 270 16.22 4.36 7.05
C VAL A 270 15.65 4.21 8.45
N LEU A 271 15.16 3.03 8.78
CA LEU A 271 14.61 2.70 10.09
C LEU A 271 15.76 2.21 10.97
N THR A 272 16.20 3.04 11.92
CA THR A 272 17.36 2.76 12.79
C THR A 272 17.02 1.92 14.02
N ASN A 273 15.76 1.55 14.18
CA ASN A 273 15.23 0.69 15.23
C ASN A 273 14.78 -0.67 14.70
N TRP A 274 15.25 -1.05 13.51
CA TRP A 274 14.95 -2.36 12.93
C TRP A 274 15.42 -3.49 13.83
N VAL A 275 14.66 -4.58 13.86
CA VAL A 275 15.05 -5.85 14.47
C VAL A 275 14.90 -6.91 13.39
N VAL A 276 15.95 -7.70 13.14
CA VAL A 276 15.95 -8.78 12.13
C VAL A 276 14.72 -9.67 12.31
N GLY A 277 14.03 -9.94 11.19
CA GLY A 277 12.80 -10.72 11.15
C GLY A 277 11.55 -10.01 11.71
N GLY A 278 11.66 -8.71 12.03
CA GLY A 278 10.56 -7.89 12.51
C GLY A 278 9.47 -7.65 11.46
N LYS A 279 8.38 -7.03 11.90
CA LYS A 279 7.27 -6.58 11.03
C LYS A 279 7.25 -5.06 10.94
N LEU A 280 6.68 -4.54 9.87
CA LEU A 280 6.43 -3.11 9.66
C LEU A 280 4.94 -2.85 9.67
N SER A 281 4.52 -1.72 10.23
CA SER A 281 3.22 -1.11 9.92
C SER A 281 3.43 0.25 9.27
N LEU A 282 2.39 0.75 8.60
CA LEU A 282 2.37 2.09 8.03
C LEU A 282 1.11 2.81 8.51
N ASN A 283 1.31 3.92 9.20
CA ASN A 283 0.26 4.73 9.78
C ASN A 283 0.17 6.06 9.04
N PHE A 284 -1.02 6.62 8.95
CA PHE A 284 -1.23 7.97 8.43
C PHE A 284 -1.96 8.80 9.49
N GLU A 285 -1.56 10.06 9.67
CA GLU A 285 -2.36 11.00 10.47
C GLU A 285 -3.70 11.24 9.77
N THR A 286 -3.65 11.54 8.47
CA THR A 286 -4.81 11.53 7.59
C THR A 286 -4.48 10.81 6.29
N ILE A 287 -5.47 10.10 5.74
CA ILE A 287 -5.40 9.54 4.40
C ILE A 287 -6.82 9.44 3.84
N SER A 288 -7.00 9.91 2.61
CA SER A 288 -8.28 9.96 1.92
C SER A 288 -8.12 9.71 0.43
N VAL A 289 -9.22 9.35 -0.21
CA VAL A 289 -9.27 9.07 -1.63
C VAL A 289 -9.68 10.33 -2.40
N ILE A 290 -8.88 10.69 -3.39
CA ILE A 290 -9.25 11.72 -4.36
C ILE A 290 -10.07 11.05 -5.46
N ASP A 291 -11.39 11.13 -5.38
CA ASP A 291 -12.29 10.63 -6.43
C ASP A 291 -12.75 11.78 -7.34
N PRO A 292 -12.19 11.91 -8.56
CA PRO A 292 -12.57 12.97 -9.50
C PRO A 292 -14.03 12.86 -9.97
N THR A 293 -14.67 11.69 -9.80
CA THR A 293 -16.06 11.42 -10.18
C THR A 293 -17.06 11.54 -9.02
N ALA A 294 -16.62 11.34 -7.77
CA ALA A 294 -17.44 11.57 -6.58
C ALA A 294 -17.79 13.05 -6.39
N MET A 295 -17.01 13.95 -7.01
CA MET A 295 -17.39 15.35 -7.20
C MET A 295 -18.51 15.55 -8.23
N GLY A 296 -19.38 14.55 -8.43
CA GLY A 296 -20.57 14.58 -9.27
C GLY A 296 -21.82 14.09 -8.55
N GLY A 297 -21.70 13.64 -7.30
CA GLY A 297 -22.79 13.09 -6.48
C GLY A 297 -23.41 14.14 -5.56
N ALA A 298 -24.73 14.07 -5.38
CA ALA A 298 -25.53 15.04 -4.66
C ALA A 298 -25.06 15.29 -3.20
N GLY A 299 -24.76 16.55 -2.88
CA GLY A 299 -25.01 17.11 -1.54
C GLY A 299 -24.07 16.71 -0.41
N GLY A 300 -22.79 16.52 -0.70
CA GLY A 300 -21.77 16.31 0.34
C GLY A 300 -20.38 16.58 -0.22
N GLY A 301 -20.12 17.82 -0.63
CA GLY A 301 -18.76 18.25 -0.94
C GLY A 301 -17.88 17.92 0.26
N MET A 302 -16.77 17.22 0.03
CA MET A 302 -15.76 17.03 1.06
C MET A 302 -15.51 18.40 1.68
N ALA A 303 -15.66 18.50 3.00
CA ALA A 303 -15.31 19.70 3.75
C ALA A 303 -13.80 19.87 3.55
N GLY A 304 -13.41 20.56 2.48
CA GLY A 304 -12.05 21.02 2.36
C GLY A 304 -11.82 21.83 3.62
N GLY A 305 -10.85 21.39 4.44
CA GLY A 305 -10.60 21.97 5.76
C GLY A 305 -10.53 23.51 5.72
N ALA A 306 -10.65 24.13 6.90
CA ALA A 306 -10.74 25.59 7.07
C ALA A 306 -9.79 26.38 6.13
N CYS A 307 -10.26 27.52 5.63
CA CYS A 307 -9.50 28.36 4.72
C CYS A 307 -8.30 28.98 5.44
N GLY A 308 -7.08 28.57 5.10
CA GLY A 308 -5.85 29.03 5.74
C GLY A 308 -5.59 30.53 5.51
N ALA A 309 -6.05 31.06 4.38
CA ALA A 309 -5.92 32.45 4.00
C ALA A 309 -7.27 33.12 3.71
N LEU A 310 -8.26 32.94 4.60
CA LEU A 310 -9.62 33.47 4.45
C LEU A 310 -9.67 34.96 4.06
N VAL A 311 -8.90 35.81 4.73
CA VAL A 311 -8.84 37.24 4.42
C VAL A 311 -8.34 37.49 2.99
N SER A 312 -7.40 36.68 2.49
CA SER A 312 -6.94 36.78 1.10
C SER A 312 -8.00 36.25 0.13
N PHE A 313 -8.72 35.19 0.49
CA PHE A 313 -9.84 34.66 -0.30
C PHE A 313 -10.93 35.72 -0.50
N GLU A 314 -11.38 36.36 0.58
CA GLU A 314 -12.39 37.42 0.56
C GLU A 314 -11.95 38.60 -0.33
N ASN A 315 -10.71 39.06 -0.17
CA ASN A 315 -10.20 40.23 -0.89
C ASN A 315 -9.88 39.96 -2.36
N ASN A 316 -9.40 38.76 -2.70
CA ASN A 316 -8.78 38.49 -4.00
C ASN A 316 -9.51 37.45 -4.84
N ALA A 317 -10.28 36.54 -4.24
CA ALA A 317 -10.91 35.43 -4.94
C ALA A 317 -12.44 35.52 -4.97
N GLN A 318 -13.08 35.88 -3.85
CA GLN A 318 -14.54 35.83 -3.69
C GLN A 318 -15.28 36.64 -4.76
N GLY A 319 -14.88 37.89 -5.01
CA GLY A 319 -15.46 38.74 -6.05
C GLY A 319 -15.32 38.16 -7.46
N PRO A 320 -14.09 37.88 -7.94
CA PRO A 320 -13.87 37.27 -9.26
C PRO A 320 -14.58 35.93 -9.46
N LEU A 321 -14.65 35.09 -8.42
CA LEU A 321 -15.37 33.81 -8.42
C LEU A 321 -16.89 33.97 -8.56
N GLY A 322 -17.44 35.16 -8.32
CA GLY A 322 -18.85 35.48 -8.55
C GLY A 322 -19.30 35.26 -9.99
N ALA A 323 -18.38 35.25 -10.97
CA ALA A 323 -18.73 34.92 -12.36
C ALA A 323 -19.19 33.45 -12.53
N CYS A 324 -18.76 32.56 -11.63
CA CYS A 324 -19.02 31.12 -11.69
C CYS A 324 -20.36 30.73 -11.03
N THR A 325 -20.91 31.56 -10.14
CA THR A 325 -22.11 31.23 -9.33
C THR A 325 -23.38 31.10 -10.16
N ASN A 326 -23.44 31.65 -11.37
CA ASN A 326 -24.55 31.41 -12.29
C ASN A 326 -24.75 29.93 -12.64
N CYS A 327 -23.70 29.11 -12.52
CA CYS A 327 -23.79 27.65 -12.66
C CYS A 327 -23.53 26.95 -11.33
N HIS A 328 -22.51 27.36 -10.61
CA HIS A 328 -22.03 26.69 -9.39
C HIS A 328 -22.74 27.13 -8.11
N GLY A 329 -23.62 28.13 -8.17
CA GLY A 329 -24.33 28.69 -7.01
C GLY A 329 -25.59 27.91 -6.60
N GLY A 330 -25.65 26.60 -6.85
CA GLY A 330 -26.78 25.75 -6.45
C GLY A 330 -27.87 25.54 -7.52
N GLY A 331 -27.97 26.41 -8.52
CA GLY A 331 -29.03 26.33 -9.56
C GLY A 331 -28.84 25.24 -10.63
N ASN A 332 -27.61 24.72 -10.79
CA ASN A 332 -27.29 23.65 -11.74
C ASN A 332 -26.59 22.52 -11.00
N GLN A 333 -27.33 21.45 -10.69
CA GLN A 333 -26.82 20.37 -9.86
C GLN A 333 -25.52 19.74 -10.39
N THR A 334 -25.38 19.59 -11.71
CA THR A 334 -24.16 19.03 -12.30
C THR A 334 -22.94 19.93 -12.03
N ALA A 335 -23.11 21.25 -12.14
CA ALA A 335 -22.04 22.21 -11.85
C ALA A 335 -21.78 22.32 -10.35
N THR A 336 -22.82 22.42 -9.52
CA THR A 336 -22.73 22.47 -8.07
C THR A 336 -22.01 21.25 -7.50
N ASN A 337 -22.29 20.04 -8.01
CA ASN A 337 -21.60 18.84 -7.55
C ASN A 337 -20.10 18.89 -7.88
N ALA A 338 -19.73 19.44 -9.06
CA ALA A 338 -18.34 19.57 -9.49
C ALA A 338 -17.56 20.59 -8.66
N LEU A 339 -18.20 21.68 -8.27
CA LEU A 339 -17.67 22.70 -7.37
C LEU A 339 -18.86 23.47 -6.82
N ASP A 340 -19.10 23.37 -5.51
CA ASP A 340 -20.21 24.08 -4.87
C ASP A 340 -19.74 25.48 -4.48
N MET A 341 -20.43 26.49 -5.01
CA MET A 341 -20.20 27.91 -4.74
C MET A 341 -21.49 28.58 -4.27
N SER A 342 -22.48 27.81 -3.80
CA SER A 342 -23.74 28.34 -3.26
C SER A 342 -23.50 29.25 -2.06
N GLU A 343 -22.48 28.96 -1.28
CA GLU A 343 -22.11 29.72 -0.08
C GLU A 343 -21.08 30.84 -0.35
N LEU A 344 -20.72 31.12 -1.61
CA LEU A 344 -19.66 32.08 -1.94
C LEU A 344 -19.84 33.44 -1.26
N THR A 345 -21.07 33.90 -1.07
CA THR A 345 -21.39 35.19 -0.42
C THR A 345 -21.82 35.07 1.04
N SER A 346 -22.37 33.93 1.45
CA SER A 346 -22.96 33.73 2.78
C SER A 346 -21.99 33.09 3.77
N ASN A 347 -21.06 32.27 3.29
CA ASN A 347 -20.03 31.63 4.08
C ASN A 347 -18.73 31.47 3.25
N ALA A 348 -17.90 32.52 3.27
CA ALA A 348 -16.67 32.57 2.48
C ALA A 348 -15.65 31.48 2.88
N ASP A 349 -15.65 31.05 4.14
CA ASP A 349 -14.76 29.98 4.62
C ASP A 349 -15.13 28.62 4.01
N GLU A 350 -16.42 28.29 3.99
CA GLU A 350 -16.91 27.06 3.36
C GLU A 350 -16.71 27.08 1.84
N ALA A 351 -16.99 28.21 1.18
CA ALA A 351 -16.72 28.36 -0.25
C ALA A 351 -15.22 28.25 -0.58
N CYS A 352 -14.35 28.81 0.26
CA CYS A 352 -12.91 28.62 0.13
C CYS A 352 -12.52 27.15 0.26
N GLY A 353 -13.06 26.45 1.27
CA GLY A 353 -12.89 25.00 1.45
C GLY A 353 -13.32 24.19 0.23
N GLN A 354 -14.35 24.61 -0.51
CA GLN A 354 -14.73 23.96 -1.77
C GLN A 354 -13.78 24.29 -2.92
N VAL A 355 -13.42 25.57 -3.09
CA VAL A 355 -12.59 26.04 -4.21
C VAL A 355 -11.15 25.53 -4.10
N LYS A 356 -10.63 25.37 -2.88
CA LYS A 356 -9.26 24.88 -2.67
C LYS A 356 -9.03 23.49 -3.25
N ASN A 357 -10.07 22.67 -3.36
CA ASN A 357 -10.02 21.35 -3.98
C ASN A 357 -9.83 21.41 -5.52
N ARG A 358 -9.81 22.61 -6.12
CA ARG A 358 -9.70 22.84 -7.56
C ARG A 358 -8.52 23.73 -7.95
N VAL A 359 -7.61 24.03 -7.01
CA VAL A 359 -6.42 24.84 -7.25
C VAL A 359 -5.14 24.05 -7.06
N ASN A 360 -4.08 24.48 -7.74
CA ASN A 360 -2.75 23.91 -7.60
C ASN A 360 -1.85 24.94 -6.91
N PHE A 361 -1.45 24.68 -5.66
CA PHE A 361 -0.64 25.61 -4.87
C PHE A 361 0.80 25.75 -5.39
N MET A 362 1.36 24.67 -5.97
CA MET A 362 2.71 24.67 -6.51
C MET A 362 2.81 25.42 -7.85
N ASN A 363 1.77 25.33 -8.66
CA ASN A 363 1.67 26.00 -9.94
C ASN A 363 0.27 26.60 -10.14
N PRO A 364 0.00 27.79 -9.58
CA PRO A 364 -1.32 28.40 -9.62
C PRO A 364 -1.90 28.49 -11.04
N ALA A 365 -1.06 28.76 -12.04
CA ALA A 365 -1.50 28.85 -13.44
C ALA A 365 -2.12 27.56 -14.00
N GLN A 366 -1.81 26.40 -13.42
CA GLN A 366 -2.37 25.10 -13.79
C GLN A 366 -3.60 24.70 -12.96
N SER A 367 -4.10 25.57 -12.08
CA SER A 367 -5.33 25.34 -11.34
C SER A 367 -6.50 25.03 -12.30
N GLN A 368 -7.32 24.01 -11.96
CA GLN A 368 -8.43 23.57 -12.82
C GLN A 368 -9.42 24.72 -13.10
N ILE A 369 -9.65 25.59 -12.12
CA ILE A 369 -10.51 26.78 -12.29
C ILE A 369 -10.00 27.74 -13.37
N PHE A 370 -8.70 27.77 -13.67
CA PHE A 370 -8.11 28.62 -14.72
C PHE A 370 -8.12 27.90 -16.06
N VAL A 371 -7.66 26.65 -16.11
CA VAL A 371 -7.58 25.84 -17.33
C VAL A 371 -8.97 25.63 -17.94
N ASN A 372 -9.97 25.33 -17.11
CA ASN A 372 -11.33 25.08 -17.57
C ASN A 372 -11.97 26.34 -18.14
N THR A 373 -11.66 27.52 -17.61
CA THR A 373 -12.30 28.79 -18.01
C THR A 373 -11.54 29.58 -19.07
N ASP A 374 -10.33 29.14 -19.46
CA ASP A 374 -9.49 29.80 -20.47
C ASP A 374 -10.20 29.88 -21.82
N PRO A 375 -10.47 31.10 -22.35
CA PRO A 375 -11.08 31.32 -23.66
C PRO A 375 -10.32 30.72 -24.83
N SER A 376 -9.00 30.60 -24.70
CA SER A 376 -8.12 30.02 -25.71
C SER A 376 -7.84 28.52 -25.50
N GLY A 377 -8.26 27.98 -24.36
CA GLY A 377 -8.04 26.59 -23.97
C GLY A 377 -9.02 25.61 -24.61
N ASN A 378 -8.62 24.33 -24.66
CA ASN A 378 -9.40 23.25 -25.25
C ASN A 378 -10.40 22.57 -24.28
N ALA A 379 -10.39 22.95 -23.01
CA ALA A 379 -11.27 22.34 -22.00
C ALA A 379 -12.75 22.56 -22.35
N SER A 380 -13.56 21.50 -22.26
CA SER A 380 -14.98 21.48 -22.65
C SER A 380 -15.91 22.14 -21.62
N HIS A 381 -15.49 23.24 -21.01
CA HIS A 381 -16.29 23.99 -20.06
C HIS A 381 -17.19 25.01 -20.78
N PRO A 382 -18.49 25.12 -20.47
CA PRO A 382 -19.41 26.00 -21.19
C PRO A 382 -19.15 27.49 -20.92
N PHE A 383 -18.58 27.84 -19.76
CA PHE A 383 -18.19 29.21 -19.45
C PHE A 383 -16.72 29.45 -19.78
N LYS A 384 -16.49 30.47 -20.61
CA LYS A 384 -15.17 30.86 -21.15
C LYS A 384 -14.98 32.38 -21.16
N PHE A 385 -15.45 33.09 -20.13
CA PHE A 385 -15.42 34.57 -20.04
C PHE A 385 -15.94 35.30 -21.31
N GLY A 386 -16.92 34.71 -22.00
CA GLY A 386 -17.45 35.24 -23.26
C GLY A 386 -16.42 35.33 -24.40
N GLY A 387 -15.37 34.52 -24.37
CA GLY A 387 -14.28 34.57 -25.33
C GLY A 387 -13.23 35.65 -25.03
N ASN A 388 -13.35 36.39 -23.92
CA ASN A 388 -12.47 37.53 -23.62
C ASN A 388 -11.26 37.12 -22.78
N GLN A 389 -10.08 37.04 -23.42
CA GLN A 389 -8.82 36.70 -22.76
C GLN A 389 -8.41 37.69 -21.66
N GLY A 390 -8.72 38.98 -21.82
CA GLY A 390 -8.39 40.00 -20.82
C GLY A 390 -9.15 39.79 -19.51
N ASN A 391 -10.44 39.43 -19.58
CA ASN A 391 -11.24 39.12 -18.40
C ASN A 391 -10.73 37.86 -17.69
N HIS A 392 -10.38 36.82 -18.44
CA HIS A 392 -9.76 35.61 -17.88
C HIS A 392 -8.41 35.93 -17.23
N THR A 393 -7.57 36.74 -17.87
CA THR A 393 -6.27 37.16 -17.29
C THR A 393 -6.46 37.91 -15.96
N ASN A 394 -7.45 38.81 -15.88
CA ASN A 394 -7.76 39.51 -14.63
C ASN A 394 -8.25 38.54 -13.53
N PHE A 395 -9.08 37.56 -13.89
CA PHE A 395 -9.52 36.50 -12.99
C PHE A 395 -8.33 35.70 -12.45
N VAL A 396 -7.45 35.21 -13.33
CA VAL A 396 -6.24 34.46 -12.96
C VAL A 396 -5.36 35.29 -12.03
N ASN A 397 -5.06 36.55 -12.37
CA ASN A 397 -4.19 37.41 -11.56
C ASN A 397 -4.75 37.71 -10.17
N SER A 398 -6.07 37.87 -10.06
CA SER A 398 -6.72 38.13 -8.77
C SER A 398 -6.72 36.87 -7.91
N VAL A 399 -7.24 35.76 -8.43
CA VAL A 399 -7.38 34.51 -7.67
C VAL A 399 -6.03 33.89 -7.33
N SER A 400 -5.01 34.03 -8.17
CA SER A 400 -3.65 33.53 -7.88
C SER A 400 -3.00 34.18 -6.65
N GLN A 401 -3.41 35.40 -6.28
CA GLN A 401 -2.93 36.03 -5.03
C GLN A 401 -3.45 35.30 -3.81
N TRP A 402 -4.72 34.86 -3.84
CA TRP A 402 -5.24 33.99 -2.79
C TRP A 402 -4.59 32.61 -2.82
N ILE A 403 -4.49 31.94 -3.98
CA ILE A 403 -3.86 30.60 -4.06
C ILE A 403 -2.45 30.62 -3.47
N THR A 404 -1.66 31.65 -3.77
CA THR A 404 -0.31 31.81 -3.20
C THR A 404 -0.33 32.00 -1.69
N ALA A 405 -1.27 32.80 -1.17
CA ALA A 405 -1.41 33.02 0.27
C ALA A 405 -1.93 31.77 1.00
N GLU A 406 -2.86 31.04 0.40
CA GLU A 406 -3.43 29.80 0.92
C GLU A 406 -2.38 28.70 1.00
N GLY A 407 -1.60 28.52 -0.07
CA GLY A 407 -0.50 27.55 -0.09
C GLY A 407 0.65 27.89 0.87
N ALA A 408 0.75 29.13 1.36
CA ALA A 408 1.70 29.52 2.40
C ALA A 408 1.12 29.39 3.83
N ALA A 409 -0.19 29.19 3.94
CA ALA A 409 -0.91 29.00 5.21
C ALA A 409 -1.21 27.52 5.51
N GLN A 410 -1.01 26.65 4.53
CA GLN A 410 -0.88 25.19 4.68
C GLN A 410 0.56 24.87 5.06
#